data_AF-A0A950SPB2-F1
#
_entry.id   AF-A0A950SPB2-F1
#
_cell.length_a   1.000
_cell.length_b   1.000
_cell.length_c   1.000
_cell.angle_alpha   90.00
_cell.angle_beta   90.00
_cell.angle_gamma   90.00
#
_symmetry.space_group_name_H-M   'P 1'
#
loop_
_entity.id
_entity.type
_entity.pdbx_description
1 polymer ?
#
loop_
_entity_poly.entity_id
_entity_poly.type
_entity_poly.pdbx_seq_one_letter_code
_entity_poly.pdbx_strand_id
1 'polypeptide(L)'
;RGRVDARPAGRRPPALDGALAGAGLSLAMVVAPLPLAALGRRRAIGVGLVTQSWRGWAVDLAKSSAIGTVLAGGAGAVVVALTRRFPRSWWLPAAGGSVALGAGFAAVGPVLLDPVFNKFTPLPEGDTRSDVLWLARAAGISVGEVYSVDASRRTTAANAYVTGLGPTKRVVLFDTLLDRYSRDEVRVVVAHELSHVRHRDVPRGVVFAAVVAPAAALAVQRLSWAISPERGTAGALPALALAAAFVSAPIGLIGNRLSRALERRADDYSLALSGAPEAFISFERAIAVQNVADLDPPPWLSRLLATHPPTRERIGAAVAWAQRPLSAGPAVTGPPNASGIGAPRA
;
A
#
# COMPACT_ATOMS: atom_id res chain seq x y z
N ARG A 1 -60.38 19.13 0.80
CA ARG A 1 -59.62 19.88 -0.23
C ARG A 1 -58.14 19.79 0.13
N GLY A 2 -57.40 18.91 -0.54
CA GLY A 2 -56.01 18.61 -0.23
C GLY A 2 -55.06 19.72 -0.68
N ARG A 3 -54.17 20.14 0.22
CA ARG A 3 -52.97 20.88 -0.17
C ARG A 3 -51.96 19.87 -0.69
N VAL A 4 -51.79 19.86 -2.01
CA VAL A 4 -50.65 19.21 -2.66
C VAL A 4 -49.46 20.13 -2.41
N ASP A 5 -48.55 19.72 -1.52
CA ASP A 5 -47.26 20.37 -1.35
C ASP A 5 -46.47 20.29 -2.66
N ALA A 6 -46.53 21.37 -3.44
CA ALA A 6 -45.70 21.53 -4.61
C ALA A 6 -44.23 21.59 -4.17
N ARG A 7 -43.46 20.51 -4.43
CA ARG A 7 -42.00 20.59 -4.37
C ARG A 7 -41.56 21.71 -5.30
N PRO A 8 -40.77 22.70 -4.85
CA PRO A 8 -40.32 23.76 -5.75
C PRO A 8 -39.53 23.13 -6.90
N ALA A 9 -40.03 23.32 -8.12
CA ALA A 9 -39.36 22.91 -9.34
C ALA A 9 -37.99 23.62 -9.41
N GLY A 10 -36.90 22.86 -9.55
CA GLY A 10 -35.57 23.40 -9.85
C GLY A 10 -34.46 23.20 -8.80
N ARG A 11 -34.71 22.59 -7.63
CA ARG A 11 -33.61 22.24 -6.70
C ARG A 11 -32.99 20.89 -7.06
N ARG A 12 -31.67 20.90 -7.34
CA ARG A 12 -30.87 19.69 -7.60
C ARG A 12 -30.96 18.72 -6.42
N PRO A 13 -30.92 17.39 -6.64
CA PRO A 13 -30.89 16.44 -5.54
C PRO A 13 -29.67 16.67 -4.64
N PRO A 14 -29.81 16.69 -3.30
CA PRO A 14 -28.67 16.91 -2.40
C PRO A 14 -27.50 15.92 -2.58
N ALA A 15 -27.81 14.69 -3.01
CA ALA A 15 -26.79 13.69 -3.33
C ALA A 15 -25.98 14.08 -4.58
N LEU A 16 -26.59 14.73 -5.58
CA LEU A 16 -25.90 15.26 -6.75
C LEU A 16 -24.99 16.43 -6.36
N ASP A 17 -25.45 17.33 -5.50
CA ASP A 17 -24.61 18.42 -4.99
C ASP A 17 -23.42 17.87 -4.18
N GLY A 18 -23.66 16.84 -3.37
CA GLY A 18 -22.60 16.10 -2.69
C GLY A 18 -21.60 15.45 -3.65
N ALA A 19 -22.09 14.86 -4.75
CA ALA A 19 -21.23 14.29 -5.78
C ALA A 19 -20.35 15.33 -6.47
N LEU A 20 -20.93 16.46 -6.88
CA LEU A 20 -20.21 17.54 -7.53
C LEU A 20 -19.18 18.17 -6.60
N ALA A 21 -19.53 18.39 -5.33
CA ALA A 21 -18.60 18.93 -4.35
C ALA A 21 -17.47 17.95 -4.01
N GLY A 22 -17.76 16.65 -3.87
CA GLY A 22 -16.74 15.61 -3.68
C GLY A 22 -15.77 15.52 -4.87
N ALA A 23 -16.31 15.51 -6.09
CA ALA A 23 -15.52 15.54 -7.33
C ALA A 23 -14.66 16.81 -7.44
N GLY A 24 -15.24 17.97 -7.18
CA GLY A 24 -14.54 19.26 -7.20
C GLY A 24 -13.42 19.33 -6.17
N LEU A 25 -13.66 18.85 -4.95
CA LEU A 25 -12.63 18.76 -3.92
C LEU A 25 -11.48 17.85 -4.33
N SER A 26 -11.78 16.68 -4.91
CA SER A 26 -10.77 15.77 -5.45
C SER A 26 -9.90 16.43 -6.52
N LEU A 27 -10.51 17.13 -7.47
CA LEU A 27 -9.78 17.86 -8.51
C LEU A 27 -8.92 18.99 -7.93
N ALA A 28 -9.45 19.74 -6.96
CA ALA A 28 -8.69 20.77 -6.27
C ALA A 28 -7.45 20.20 -5.57
N MET A 29 -7.57 19.03 -4.93
CA MET A 29 -6.45 18.33 -4.28
C MET A 29 -5.42 17.79 -5.27
N VAL A 30 -5.78 17.58 -6.54
CA VAL A 30 -4.82 17.22 -7.61
C VAL A 30 -4.13 18.47 -8.18
N VAL A 31 -4.91 19.51 -8.47
CA VAL A 31 -4.42 20.71 -9.17
C VAL A 31 -3.54 21.57 -8.25
N ALA A 32 -3.94 21.76 -7.00
CA ALA A 32 -3.22 22.64 -6.07
C ALA A 32 -1.73 22.25 -5.88
N PRO A 33 -1.37 20.97 -5.64
CA PRO A 33 0.04 20.57 -5.51
C PRO A 33 0.73 20.28 -6.85
N LEU A 34 0.05 20.39 -8.00
CA LEU A 34 0.60 19.96 -9.29
C LEU A 34 1.95 20.61 -9.65
N PRO A 35 2.18 21.93 -9.41
CA PRO A 35 3.49 22.53 -9.67
C PRO A 35 4.60 21.91 -8.81
N LEU A 36 4.32 21.65 -7.53
CA LEU A 36 5.27 21.00 -6.61
C LEU A 36 5.52 19.54 -7.00
N ALA A 37 4.48 18.82 -7.43
CA ALA A 37 4.60 17.45 -7.94
C ALA A 37 5.49 17.41 -9.20
N ALA A 38 5.32 18.35 -10.13
CA ALA A 38 6.15 18.47 -11.32
C ALA A 38 7.62 18.78 -10.96
N LEU A 39 7.86 19.68 -10.00
CA LEU A 39 9.21 19.98 -9.52
C LEU A 39 9.86 18.77 -8.85
N GLY A 40 9.14 18.09 -7.95
CA GLY A 40 9.59 16.87 -7.29
C GLY A 40 9.94 15.78 -8.31
N ARG A 41 9.10 15.59 -9.32
CA ARG A 41 9.34 14.67 -10.43
C ARG A 41 10.60 15.01 -11.22
N ARG A 42 10.80 16.29 -11.56
CA ARG A 42 12.02 16.74 -12.26
C ARG A 42 13.28 16.39 -11.46
N ARG A 43 13.25 16.58 -10.14
CA ARG A 43 14.36 16.17 -9.26
C ARG A 43 14.55 14.66 -9.27
N ALA A 44 13.47 13.89 -9.15
CA ALA A 44 13.51 12.43 -9.16
C ALA A 44 14.07 11.85 -10.47
N ILE A 45 13.80 12.48 -11.61
CA ILE A 45 14.47 12.14 -12.89
C ILE A 45 15.97 12.44 -12.81
N GLY A 46 16.34 13.62 -12.29
CA GLY A 46 17.73 14.04 -12.19
C GLY A 46 18.61 13.09 -11.36
N VAL A 47 18.02 12.37 -10.40
CA VAL A 47 18.71 11.36 -9.59
C VAL A 47 18.43 9.90 -10.00
N GLY A 48 17.73 9.68 -11.13
CA GLY A 48 17.53 8.34 -11.69
C GLY A 48 16.45 7.48 -11.02
N LEU A 49 15.55 8.06 -10.22
CA LEU A 49 14.45 7.32 -9.56
C LEU A 49 13.25 7.09 -10.50
N VAL A 50 13.03 8.01 -11.44
CA VAL A 50 11.91 8.00 -12.38
C VAL A 50 12.43 7.87 -13.80
N THR A 51 11.95 6.84 -14.50
CA THR A 51 12.26 6.57 -15.92
C THR A 51 11.11 7.00 -16.84
N GLN A 52 9.92 7.27 -16.28
CA GLN A 52 8.75 7.63 -17.04
C GLN A 52 8.96 8.91 -17.87
N SER A 53 8.32 8.98 -19.05
CA SER A 53 8.24 10.25 -19.81
C SER A 53 7.20 11.20 -19.23
N TRP A 54 7.31 12.50 -19.54
CA TRP A 54 6.30 13.51 -19.17
C TRP A 54 4.91 13.19 -19.74
N ARG A 55 4.86 12.67 -20.98
CA ARG A 55 3.61 12.20 -21.58
C ARG A 55 3.01 11.03 -20.80
N GLY A 56 3.83 10.05 -20.43
CA GLY A 56 3.39 8.92 -19.61
C GLY A 56 2.83 9.38 -18.27
N TRP A 57 3.53 10.31 -17.62
CA TRP A 57 3.09 10.90 -16.36
C TRP A 57 1.77 11.66 -16.49
N ALA A 58 1.59 12.48 -17.54
CA ALA A 58 0.34 13.19 -17.80
C ALA A 58 -0.84 12.22 -18.04
N VAL A 59 -0.61 11.11 -18.76
CA VAL A 59 -1.63 10.07 -18.97
C VAL A 59 -2.01 9.39 -17.66
N ASP A 60 -1.03 9.00 -16.85
CA ASP A 60 -1.27 8.37 -15.55
C ASP A 60 -1.97 9.35 -14.58
N LEU A 61 -1.58 10.63 -14.59
CA LEU A 61 -2.23 11.69 -13.83
C LEU A 61 -3.69 11.85 -14.25
N ALA A 62 -3.98 11.89 -15.56
CA ALA A 62 -5.35 12.00 -16.06
C ALA A 62 -6.20 10.78 -15.67
N LYS A 63 -5.68 9.56 -15.86
CA LYS A 63 -6.36 8.31 -15.47
C LYS A 63 -6.65 8.26 -13.97
N SER A 64 -5.64 8.48 -13.15
CA SER A 64 -5.78 8.46 -11.68
C SER A 64 -6.70 9.57 -11.19
N SER A 65 -6.65 10.77 -11.77
CA SER A 65 -7.56 11.87 -11.46
C SER A 65 -9.00 11.54 -11.83
N ALA A 66 -9.24 10.91 -12.98
CA ALA A 66 -10.59 10.49 -13.39
C ALA A 66 -11.17 9.46 -12.41
N ILE A 67 -10.40 8.43 -12.07
CA ILE A 67 -10.81 7.41 -11.08
C ILE A 67 -11.07 8.08 -9.72
N GLY A 68 -10.14 8.90 -9.23
CA GLY A 68 -10.26 9.60 -7.95
C GLY A 68 -11.48 10.52 -7.90
N THR A 69 -11.75 11.25 -8.98
CA THR A 69 -12.90 12.16 -9.09
C THR A 69 -14.23 11.40 -9.02
N VAL A 70 -14.34 10.24 -9.70
CA VAL A 70 -15.53 9.39 -9.64
C VAL A 70 -15.73 8.82 -8.23
N LEU A 71 -14.68 8.29 -7.62
CA LEU A 71 -14.75 7.74 -6.26
C LEU A 71 -15.10 8.82 -5.23
N ALA A 72 -14.48 9.99 -5.32
CA ALA A 72 -14.73 11.12 -4.42
C ALA A 72 -16.13 11.70 -4.60
N GLY A 73 -16.64 11.75 -5.84
CA GLY A 73 -18.04 12.11 -6.10
C GLY A 73 -19.01 11.11 -5.47
N GLY A 74 -18.79 9.80 -5.66
CA GLY A 74 -19.58 8.77 -4.99
C GLY A 74 -19.55 8.90 -3.47
N ALA A 75 -18.36 9.08 -2.89
CA ALA A 75 -18.18 9.28 -1.45
C ALA A 75 -18.90 10.55 -0.95
N GLY A 76 -18.78 11.67 -1.67
CA GLY A 76 -19.46 12.92 -1.34
C GLY A 76 -20.99 12.77 -1.34
N ALA A 77 -21.55 12.09 -2.33
CA ALA A 77 -22.99 11.78 -2.38
C ALA A 77 -23.44 10.93 -1.18
N VAL A 78 -22.69 9.87 -0.85
CA VAL A 78 -22.99 8.97 0.28
C VAL A 78 -22.90 9.72 1.61
N VAL A 79 -21.85 10.52 1.82
CA VAL A 79 -21.67 11.29 3.05
C VAL A 79 -22.78 12.33 3.24
N VAL A 80 -23.16 13.05 2.19
CA VAL A 80 -24.32 13.98 2.25
C VAL A 80 -25.61 13.22 2.53
N ALA A 81 -25.83 12.06 1.91
CA ALA A 81 -27.01 11.24 2.19
C ALA A 81 -27.05 10.75 3.66
N LEU A 82 -25.92 10.26 4.18
CA LEU A 82 -25.82 9.76 5.56
C LEU A 82 -26.01 10.88 6.60
N THR A 83 -25.36 12.02 6.40
CA THR A 83 -25.48 13.18 7.31
C THR A 83 -26.88 13.75 7.34
N ARG A 84 -27.65 13.65 6.24
CA ARG A 84 -29.07 14.02 6.19
C ARG A 84 -29.98 12.96 6.81
N ARG A 85 -29.70 11.67 6.57
CA ARG A 85 -30.52 10.54 7.05
C ARG A 85 -30.36 10.29 8.56
N PHE A 86 -29.15 10.51 9.08
CA PHE A 86 -28.77 10.27 10.48
C PHE A 86 -28.00 11.47 11.06
N PRO A 87 -28.64 12.66 11.22
CA PRO A 87 -27.92 13.89 11.55
C PRO A 87 -27.06 13.82 12.81
N ARG A 88 -27.47 13.04 13.82
CA ARG A 88 -26.75 12.88 15.09
C ARG A 88 -25.80 11.69 15.12
N SER A 89 -26.04 10.66 14.32
CA SER A 89 -25.38 9.35 14.45
C SER A 89 -24.75 8.83 13.15
N TRP A 90 -24.63 9.66 12.10
CA TRP A 90 -24.03 9.27 10.81
C TRP A 90 -22.59 8.74 10.93
N TRP A 91 -21.87 9.09 11.99
CA TRP A 91 -20.52 8.61 12.27
C TRP A 91 -20.46 7.07 12.36
N LEU A 92 -21.52 6.41 12.84
CA LEU A 92 -21.56 4.96 13.01
C LEU A 92 -21.65 4.21 11.67
N PRO A 93 -22.64 4.47 10.80
CA PRO A 93 -22.65 3.89 9.46
C PRO A 93 -21.47 4.35 8.60
N ALA A 94 -20.94 5.57 8.81
CA ALA A 94 -19.72 6.00 8.15
C ALA A 94 -18.50 5.18 8.60
N ALA A 95 -18.32 4.92 9.89
CA ALA A 95 -17.23 4.07 10.39
C ALA A 95 -17.30 2.64 9.81
N GLY A 96 -18.47 2.00 9.88
CA GLY A 96 -18.66 0.67 9.30
C GLY A 96 -18.45 0.65 7.79
N GLY A 97 -18.98 1.65 7.08
CA GLY A 97 -18.79 1.81 5.63
C GLY A 97 -17.32 2.00 5.25
N SER A 98 -16.57 2.85 5.96
CA SER A 98 -15.14 3.08 5.71
C SER A 98 -14.31 1.83 5.92
N VAL A 99 -14.59 1.04 6.97
CA VAL A 99 -13.89 -0.23 7.22
C VAL A 99 -14.20 -1.25 6.13
N ALA A 100 -15.48 -1.40 5.75
CA ALA A 100 -15.88 -2.32 4.68
C ALA A 100 -15.27 -1.94 3.33
N LEU A 101 -15.29 -0.64 2.98
CA LEU A 101 -14.67 -0.13 1.76
C LEU A 101 -13.16 -0.34 1.77
N GLY A 102 -12.48 -0.05 2.89
CA GLY A 102 -11.04 -0.27 3.03
C GLY A 102 -10.64 -1.74 2.91
N ALA A 103 -11.40 -2.64 3.56
CA ALA A 103 -11.19 -4.09 3.44
C ALA A 103 -11.43 -4.59 2.01
N GLY A 104 -12.49 -4.13 1.35
CA GLY A 104 -12.78 -4.43 -0.05
C GLY A 104 -11.68 -3.94 -0.99
N PHE A 105 -11.19 -2.72 -0.76
CA PHE A 105 -10.07 -2.16 -1.54
C PHE A 105 -8.78 -2.96 -1.33
N ALA A 106 -8.43 -3.34 -0.09
CA ALA A 106 -7.25 -4.17 0.17
C ALA A 106 -7.34 -5.54 -0.50
N ALA A 107 -8.53 -6.12 -0.60
CA ALA A 107 -8.77 -7.41 -1.22
C ALA A 107 -8.74 -7.38 -2.77
N VAL A 108 -9.33 -6.33 -3.36
CA VAL A 108 -9.69 -6.32 -4.79
C VAL A 108 -8.98 -5.20 -5.57
N GLY A 109 -8.56 -4.13 -4.88
CA GLY A 109 -7.89 -2.97 -5.45
C GLY A 109 -6.69 -3.33 -6.33
N PRO A 110 -5.70 -4.10 -5.86
CA PRO A 110 -4.55 -4.48 -6.67
C PRO A 110 -4.90 -5.34 -7.91
N VAL A 111 -6.06 -6.02 -7.88
CA VAL A 111 -6.53 -6.84 -9.01
C VAL A 111 -7.26 -6.01 -10.05
N LEU A 112 -7.99 -4.98 -9.63
CA LEU A 112 -8.78 -4.15 -10.54
C LEU A 112 -8.06 -2.89 -11.01
N LEU A 113 -7.27 -2.25 -10.14
CA LEU A 113 -6.68 -0.94 -10.40
C LEU A 113 -5.28 -1.05 -10.97
N ASP A 114 -4.40 -1.90 -10.43
CA ASP A 114 -3.02 -1.99 -10.92
C ASP A 114 -2.95 -2.32 -12.42
N PRO A 115 -3.78 -3.22 -13.00
CA PRO A 115 -3.77 -3.50 -14.43
C PRO A 115 -4.16 -2.32 -15.34
N VAL A 116 -4.81 -1.28 -14.79
CA VAL A 116 -5.10 -0.04 -15.53
C VAL A 116 -3.82 0.74 -15.84
N PHE A 117 -2.79 0.55 -15.02
CA PHE A 117 -1.52 1.26 -15.10
C PHE A 117 -0.37 0.38 -15.59
N ASN A 118 -0.32 -0.88 -15.17
CA ASN A 118 0.81 -1.78 -15.43
C ASN A 118 0.39 -3.04 -16.19
N LYS A 119 1.34 -3.62 -16.91
CA LYS A 119 1.18 -4.91 -17.57
C LYS A 119 1.73 -6.01 -16.67
N PHE A 120 0.87 -6.96 -16.36
CA PHE A 120 1.23 -8.17 -15.62
C PHE A 120 1.43 -9.31 -16.60
N THR A 121 2.58 -9.97 -16.53
CA THR A 121 2.91 -11.12 -17.38
C THR A 121 3.23 -12.30 -16.47
N PRO A 122 2.67 -13.51 -16.70
CA PRO A 122 3.10 -14.69 -15.94
C PRO A 122 4.61 -14.85 -16.03
N LEU A 123 5.26 -15.06 -14.88
CA LEU A 123 6.69 -15.31 -14.84
C LEU A 123 6.95 -16.65 -15.56
N PRO A 124 7.87 -16.72 -16.53
CA PRO A 124 8.19 -17.96 -17.22
C PRO A 124 8.67 -19.05 -16.25
N GLU A 125 8.55 -20.32 -16.67
CA GLU A 125 9.16 -21.43 -15.94
C GLU A 125 10.67 -21.25 -15.86
N GLY A 126 11.24 -21.53 -14.69
CA GLY A 126 12.65 -21.37 -14.42
C GLY A 126 12.96 -21.31 -12.93
N ASP A 127 14.23 -21.05 -12.64
CA ASP A 127 14.82 -21.06 -11.30
C ASP A 127 14.13 -20.07 -10.34
N THR A 128 13.96 -18.82 -10.76
CA THR A 128 13.33 -17.78 -9.92
C THR A 128 11.88 -18.12 -9.59
N ARG A 129 11.10 -18.61 -10.57
CA ARG A 129 9.71 -19.03 -10.33
C ARG A 129 9.65 -20.21 -9.36
N SER A 130 10.53 -21.19 -9.55
CA SER A 130 10.62 -22.37 -8.71
C SER A 130 10.93 -22.01 -7.25
N ASP A 131 11.84 -21.06 -7.03
CA ASP A 131 12.16 -20.56 -5.70
C ASP A 131 11.01 -19.85 -5.03
N VAL A 132 10.31 -18.97 -5.75
CA VAL A 132 9.13 -18.27 -5.22
C VAL A 132 8.10 -19.27 -4.75
N LEU A 133 7.81 -20.29 -5.57
CA LEU A 133 6.84 -21.33 -5.23
C LEU A 133 7.33 -22.21 -4.07
N TRP A 134 8.64 -22.48 -4.00
CA TRP A 134 9.23 -23.21 -2.87
C TRP A 134 9.14 -22.42 -1.57
N LEU A 135 9.51 -21.13 -1.57
CA LEU A 135 9.41 -20.24 -0.41
C LEU A 135 7.96 -20.11 0.06
N ALA A 136 7.02 -19.97 -0.86
CA ALA A 136 5.59 -19.92 -0.54
C ALA A 136 5.12 -21.21 0.14
N ARG A 137 5.50 -22.39 -0.37
CA ARG A 137 5.18 -23.68 0.26
C ARG A 137 5.82 -23.81 1.64
N ALA A 138 7.09 -23.44 1.78
CA ALA A 138 7.80 -23.47 3.06
C ALA A 138 7.15 -22.51 4.10
N ALA A 139 6.61 -21.38 3.64
CA ALA A 139 5.81 -20.47 4.46
C ALA A 139 4.36 -20.95 4.72
N GLY A 140 3.95 -22.10 4.18
CA GLY A 140 2.58 -22.60 4.31
C GLY A 140 1.54 -21.75 3.57
N ILE A 141 1.94 -21.07 2.50
CA ILE A 141 1.11 -20.17 1.70
C ILE A 141 0.86 -20.81 0.34
N SER A 142 -0.42 -20.99 0.00
CA SER A 142 -0.83 -21.35 -1.35
C SER A 142 -0.74 -20.12 -2.26
N VAL A 143 0.06 -20.22 -3.31
CA VAL A 143 0.22 -19.22 -4.37
C VAL A 143 -0.31 -19.84 -5.65
N GLY A 144 -1.30 -19.19 -6.26
CA GLY A 144 -1.89 -19.62 -7.53
C GLY A 144 -0.98 -19.31 -8.71
N GLU A 145 -0.37 -18.12 -8.74
CA GLU A 145 0.49 -17.71 -9.87
C GLU A 145 1.58 -16.72 -9.44
N VAL A 146 2.66 -16.68 -10.22
CA VAL A 146 3.75 -15.69 -10.08
C VAL A 146 3.77 -14.80 -11.32
N TYR A 147 3.75 -13.48 -11.13
CA TYR A 147 3.76 -12.50 -12.21
C TYR A 147 5.01 -11.62 -12.15
N SER A 148 5.49 -11.18 -13.31
CA SER A 148 6.31 -9.99 -13.44
C SER A 148 5.45 -8.78 -13.84
N VAL A 149 5.86 -7.59 -13.39
CA VAL A 149 5.23 -6.32 -13.76
C VAL A 149 6.24 -5.35 -14.36
N ASP A 150 5.82 -4.61 -15.39
CA ASP A 150 6.65 -3.68 -16.18
C ASP A 150 6.95 -2.35 -15.47
N ALA A 151 7.44 -2.43 -14.23
CA ALA A 151 7.72 -1.28 -13.36
C ALA A 151 8.83 -0.36 -13.91
N SER A 152 9.78 -0.93 -14.66
CA SER A 152 10.88 -0.22 -15.32
C SER A 152 10.44 0.93 -16.22
N ARG A 153 9.19 0.92 -16.71
CA ARG A 153 8.58 2.03 -17.47
C ARG A 153 8.36 3.29 -16.65
N ARG A 154 8.34 3.16 -15.32
CA ARG A 154 8.02 4.26 -14.39
C ARG A 154 9.15 4.59 -13.45
N THR A 155 9.79 3.57 -12.91
CA THR A 155 10.77 3.72 -11.84
C THR A 155 11.92 2.75 -12.03
N THR A 156 13.05 3.07 -11.41
CA THR A 156 14.13 2.11 -11.26
C THR A 156 13.95 1.22 -10.02
N ALA A 157 13.12 1.64 -9.04
CA ALA A 157 12.95 0.96 -7.76
C ALA A 157 12.66 -0.54 -7.92
N ALA A 158 13.29 -1.37 -7.10
CA ALA A 158 13.01 -2.79 -7.00
C ALA A 158 11.94 -3.05 -5.96
N ASN A 159 11.00 -3.94 -6.27
CA ASN A 159 9.93 -4.32 -5.35
C ASN A 159 9.35 -5.70 -5.68
N ALA A 160 8.71 -6.30 -4.69
CA ALA A 160 7.82 -7.44 -4.85
C ALA A 160 6.61 -7.24 -3.91
N TYR A 161 5.50 -7.91 -4.19
CA TYR A 161 4.38 -7.92 -3.25
C TYR A 161 3.51 -9.16 -3.45
N VAL A 162 2.76 -9.52 -2.41
CA VAL A 162 1.75 -10.58 -2.47
C VAL A 162 0.36 -9.97 -2.41
N THR A 163 -0.52 -10.38 -3.31
CA THR A 163 -1.92 -9.91 -3.35
C THR A 163 -2.89 -11.05 -3.64
N GLY A 164 -4.18 -10.82 -3.47
CA GLY A 164 -5.24 -11.81 -3.66
C GLY A 164 -5.74 -12.44 -2.35
N LEU A 165 -6.75 -13.31 -2.46
CA LEU A 165 -7.46 -13.89 -1.31
C LEU A 165 -7.40 -15.42 -1.34
N GLY A 166 -7.19 -16.04 -0.18
CA GLY A 166 -7.23 -17.51 -0.08
C GLY A 166 -6.28 -18.19 -1.08
N PRO A 167 -6.76 -19.10 -1.94
CA PRO A 167 -5.94 -19.79 -2.94
C PRO A 167 -5.64 -18.95 -4.19
N THR A 168 -6.30 -17.79 -4.40
CA THR A 168 -6.05 -16.90 -5.55
C THR A 168 -4.91 -15.92 -5.30
N LYS A 169 -4.14 -16.12 -4.22
CA LYS A 169 -2.97 -15.29 -3.95
C LYS A 169 -1.94 -15.43 -5.06
N ARG A 170 -1.32 -14.32 -5.40
CA ARG A 170 -0.28 -14.22 -6.42
C ARG A 170 0.89 -13.42 -5.90
N VAL A 171 2.09 -13.84 -6.28
CA VAL A 171 3.32 -13.10 -6.03
C VAL A 171 3.62 -12.25 -7.26
N VAL A 172 3.85 -10.97 -7.09
CA VAL A 172 4.20 -10.04 -8.17
C VAL A 172 5.61 -9.52 -7.93
N LEU A 173 6.47 -9.66 -8.95
CA LEU A 173 7.85 -9.18 -8.94
C LEU A 173 8.01 -8.04 -9.93
N PHE A 174 8.69 -6.96 -9.56
CA PHE A 174 9.04 -5.92 -10.52
C PHE A 174 10.12 -6.44 -11.47
N ASP A 175 10.02 -6.11 -12.76
CA ASP A 175 11.09 -6.37 -13.73
C ASP A 175 12.44 -5.78 -13.29
N THR A 176 12.43 -4.60 -12.69
CA THR A 176 13.63 -3.96 -12.09
C THR A 176 14.28 -4.77 -10.97
N LEU A 177 13.49 -5.55 -10.21
CA LEU A 177 14.01 -6.48 -9.20
C LEU A 177 14.67 -7.68 -9.90
N LEU A 178 14.01 -8.24 -10.91
CA LEU A 178 14.49 -9.41 -11.65
C LEU A 178 15.76 -9.14 -12.47
N ASP A 179 15.87 -7.95 -13.05
CA ASP A 179 16.95 -7.63 -14.00
C ASP A 179 18.25 -7.17 -13.31
N ARG A 180 18.17 -6.69 -12.07
CA ARG A 180 19.30 -6.00 -11.40
C ARG A 180 19.84 -6.71 -10.16
N TYR A 181 19.08 -7.64 -9.60
CA TYR A 181 19.42 -8.28 -8.35
C TYR A 181 19.64 -9.78 -8.55
N SER A 182 20.52 -10.34 -7.72
CA SER A 182 20.82 -11.76 -7.73
C SER A 182 19.62 -12.60 -7.29
N ARG A 183 19.62 -13.88 -7.67
CA ARG A 183 18.57 -14.84 -7.29
C ARG A 183 18.35 -14.90 -5.77
N ASP A 184 19.41 -14.87 -4.97
CA ASP A 184 19.30 -14.89 -3.51
C ASP A 184 18.73 -13.58 -2.93
N GLU A 185 19.05 -12.43 -3.52
CA GLU A 185 18.43 -11.16 -3.13
C GLU A 185 16.93 -11.16 -3.45
N VAL A 186 16.52 -11.67 -4.61
CA VAL A 186 15.10 -11.85 -4.95
C VAL A 186 14.40 -12.78 -3.95
N ARG A 187 15.05 -13.89 -3.57
CA ARG A 187 14.52 -14.83 -2.55
C ARG A 187 14.31 -14.14 -1.21
N VAL A 188 15.24 -13.30 -0.77
CA VAL A 188 15.12 -12.52 0.48
C VAL A 188 13.93 -11.57 0.43
N VAL A 189 13.75 -10.82 -0.66
CA VAL A 189 12.61 -9.90 -0.80
C VAL A 189 11.29 -10.68 -0.79
N VAL A 190 11.20 -11.78 -1.54
CA VAL A 190 10.00 -12.62 -1.57
C VAL A 190 9.72 -13.24 -0.20
N ALA A 191 10.74 -13.71 0.53
CA ALA A 191 10.58 -14.23 1.87
C ALA A 191 10.05 -13.17 2.86
N HIS A 192 10.50 -11.92 2.71
CA HIS A 192 9.98 -10.77 3.48
C HIS A 192 8.48 -10.55 3.18
N GLU A 193 8.10 -10.46 1.91
CA GLU A 193 6.70 -10.27 1.50
C GLU A 193 5.79 -11.42 1.95
N LEU A 194 6.27 -12.66 1.90
CA LEU A 194 5.56 -13.83 2.40
C LEU A 194 5.36 -13.78 3.93
N SER A 195 6.23 -13.11 4.68
CA SER A 195 6.06 -12.92 6.12
C SER A 195 4.77 -12.18 6.44
N HIS A 196 4.44 -11.12 5.71
CA HIS A 196 3.21 -10.35 5.93
C HIS A 196 1.95 -11.21 5.74
N VAL A 197 1.99 -12.11 4.76
CA VAL A 197 0.89 -13.05 4.49
C VAL A 197 0.83 -14.13 5.57
N ARG A 198 1.97 -14.72 5.92
CA ARG A 198 2.08 -15.75 6.97
C ARG A 198 1.54 -15.24 8.29
N HIS A 199 1.83 -13.98 8.61
CA HIS A 199 1.38 -13.32 9.83
C HIS A 199 0.02 -12.62 9.66
N ARG A 200 -0.66 -12.68 8.52
CA ARG A 200 -2.01 -12.09 8.36
C ARG A 200 -2.04 -10.59 8.69
N ASP A 201 -1.04 -9.84 8.25
CA ASP A 201 -0.91 -8.41 8.58
C ASP A 201 -2.04 -7.57 7.99
N VAL A 202 -2.47 -7.85 6.75
CA VAL A 202 -3.63 -7.18 6.14
C VAL A 202 -4.90 -7.42 6.97
N PRO A 203 -5.32 -8.66 7.29
CA PRO A 203 -6.44 -8.89 8.21
C PRO A 203 -6.31 -8.20 9.57
N ARG A 204 -5.12 -8.18 10.18
CA ARG A 204 -4.89 -7.48 11.46
C ARG A 204 -5.03 -5.97 11.31
N GLY A 205 -4.59 -5.41 10.19
CA GLY A 205 -4.82 -4.00 9.84
C GLY A 205 -6.30 -3.67 9.70
N VAL A 206 -7.10 -4.56 9.10
CA VAL A 206 -8.57 -4.41 9.02
C VAL A 206 -9.20 -4.43 10.42
N VAL A 207 -8.76 -5.33 11.31
CA VAL A 207 -9.22 -5.36 12.71
C VAL A 207 -8.85 -4.07 13.44
N PHE A 208 -7.61 -3.60 13.28
CA PHE A 208 -7.17 -2.32 13.84
C PHE A 208 -8.05 -1.16 13.36
N ALA A 209 -8.32 -1.09 12.05
CA ALA A 209 -9.21 -0.10 11.48
C ALA A 209 -10.63 -0.21 12.04
N ALA A 210 -11.16 -1.42 12.21
CA ALA A 210 -12.49 -1.66 12.79
C ALA A 210 -12.60 -1.17 14.24
N VAL A 211 -11.54 -1.32 15.04
CA VAL A 211 -11.47 -0.84 16.42
C VAL A 211 -11.39 0.69 16.49
N VAL A 212 -10.59 1.31 15.62
CA VAL A 212 -10.32 2.75 15.66
C VAL A 212 -11.40 3.58 14.96
N ALA A 213 -12.00 3.07 13.88
CA ALA A 213 -12.92 3.82 13.02
C ALA A 213 -14.12 4.46 13.75
N PRO A 214 -14.79 3.80 14.73
CA PRO A 214 -15.90 4.42 15.47
C PRO A 214 -15.50 5.73 16.17
N ALA A 215 -14.40 5.69 16.94
CA ALA A 215 -13.90 6.85 17.66
C ALA A 215 -13.39 7.94 16.70
N ALA A 216 -12.69 7.54 15.63
CA ALA A 216 -12.22 8.47 14.61
C ALA A 216 -13.38 9.17 13.89
N ALA A 217 -14.39 8.42 13.43
CA ALA A 217 -15.56 8.98 12.75
C ALA A 217 -16.36 9.92 13.66
N LEU A 218 -16.49 9.59 14.94
CA LEU A 218 -17.11 10.47 15.93
C LEU A 218 -16.30 11.77 16.10
N ALA A 219 -14.97 11.68 16.21
CA ALA A 219 -14.10 12.86 16.30
C ALA A 219 -14.21 13.73 15.03
N VAL A 220 -14.23 13.13 13.84
CA VAL A 220 -14.46 13.83 12.56
C VAL A 220 -15.81 14.53 12.56
N GLN A 221 -16.87 13.87 13.03
CA GLN A 221 -18.17 14.51 13.16
C GLN A 221 -18.11 15.73 14.07
N ARG A 222 -17.57 15.60 15.28
CA ARG A 222 -17.51 16.72 16.24
C ARG A 222 -16.67 17.88 15.74
N LEU A 223 -15.51 17.59 15.16
CA LEU A 223 -14.61 18.60 14.63
C LEU A 223 -15.21 19.30 13.39
N SER A 224 -15.81 18.56 12.47
CA SER A 224 -16.47 19.16 11.29
C SER A 224 -17.61 20.11 11.67
N TRP A 225 -18.35 19.80 12.75
CA TRP A 225 -19.41 20.65 13.27
C TRP A 225 -18.91 21.93 13.94
N ALA A 226 -17.67 21.94 14.43
CA ALA A 226 -17.02 23.13 14.95
C ALA A 226 -16.46 24.01 13.81
N ILE A 227 -16.04 23.39 12.70
CA ILE A 227 -15.49 24.09 11.53
C ILE A 227 -16.59 24.73 10.67
N SER A 228 -17.73 24.05 10.48
CA SER A 228 -18.80 24.55 9.58
C SER A 228 -20.21 24.36 10.17
N PRO A 229 -21.08 25.38 10.05
CA PRO A 229 -22.49 25.27 10.42
C PRO A 229 -23.35 24.53 9.37
N GLU A 230 -22.83 24.30 8.14
CA GLU A 230 -23.60 23.80 6.99
C GLU A 230 -23.87 22.28 6.99
N ARG A 231 -24.31 21.75 8.12
CA ARG A 231 -24.49 20.30 8.34
C ARG A 231 -25.51 19.71 7.35
N GLY A 232 -25.16 18.57 6.75
CA GLY A 232 -26.07 17.86 5.82
C GLY A 232 -26.22 18.51 4.44
N THR A 233 -25.33 19.44 4.08
CA THR A 233 -25.20 20.01 2.74
C THR A 233 -23.86 19.63 2.11
N ALA A 234 -23.73 19.88 0.81
CA ALA A 234 -22.47 19.71 0.09
C ALA A 234 -21.36 20.66 0.60
N GLY A 235 -21.71 21.84 1.14
CA GLY A 235 -20.76 22.81 1.66
C GLY A 235 -20.07 22.37 2.96
N ALA A 236 -20.56 21.32 3.65
CA ALA A 236 -19.84 20.71 4.76
C ALA A 236 -18.67 19.80 4.33
N LEU A 237 -18.57 19.40 3.05
CA LEU A 237 -17.55 18.43 2.61
C LEU A 237 -16.11 18.91 2.81
N PRO A 238 -15.73 20.18 2.52
CA PRO A 238 -14.40 20.68 2.86
C PRO A 238 -14.09 20.62 4.36
N ALA A 239 -15.06 20.95 5.23
CA ALA A 239 -14.91 20.87 6.68
C ALA A 239 -14.76 19.43 7.17
N LEU A 240 -15.50 18.49 6.58
CA LEU A 240 -15.38 17.06 6.85
C LEU A 240 -14.03 16.50 6.41
N ALA A 241 -13.54 16.89 5.23
CA ALA A 241 -12.22 16.48 4.73
C ALA A 241 -11.09 17.02 5.61
N LEU A 242 -11.18 18.30 6.02
CA LEU A 242 -10.23 18.90 6.95
C LEU A 242 -10.25 18.22 8.31
N ALA A 243 -11.44 17.97 8.87
CA ALA A 243 -11.58 17.23 10.12
C ALA A 243 -11.00 15.81 10.03
N ALA A 244 -11.24 15.10 8.92
CA ALA A 244 -10.67 13.78 8.67
C ALA A 244 -9.13 13.81 8.59
N ALA A 245 -8.55 14.84 7.96
CA ALA A 245 -7.10 15.01 7.91
C ALA A 245 -6.50 15.21 9.32
N PHE A 246 -7.10 16.09 10.14
CA PHE A 246 -6.64 16.34 11.50
C PHE A 246 -6.77 15.12 12.42
N VAL A 247 -7.88 14.37 12.31
CA VAL A 247 -8.11 13.17 13.13
C VAL A 247 -7.22 12.02 12.68
N SER A 248 -6.98 11.85 11.37
CA SER A 248 -6.17 10.75 10.85
C SER A 248 -4.67 10.93 11.12
N ALA A 249 -4.16 12.15 11.22
CA ALA A 249 -2.75 12.43 11.48
C ALA A 249 -2.20 11.71 12.74
N PRO A 250 -2.76 11.88 13.97
CA PRO A 250 -2.26 11.17 15.16
C PRO A 250 -2.47 9.66 15.10
N ILE A 251 -3.56 9.18 14.46
CA ILE A 251 -3.79 7.75 14.24
C ILE A 251 -2.67 7.17 13.36
N GLY A 252 -2.27 7.90 12.32
CA GLY A 252 -1.17 7.55 11.44
C GLY A 252 0.16 7.43 12.17
N LEU A 253 0.46 8.32 13.12
CA LEU A 253 1.69 8.23 13.94
C LEU A 253 1.75 6.92 14.75
N ILE A 254 0.60 6.51 15.32
CA ILE A 254 0.49 5.23 16.03
C ILE A 254 0.62 4.06 15.05
N GLY A 255 -0.03 4.15 13.89
CA GLY A 255 0.05 3.18 12.80
C GLY A 255 1.49 2.97 12.32
N ASN A 256 2.28 4.04 12.16
CA ASN A 256 3.68 3.98 11.75
C ASN A 256 4.53 3.18 12.74
N ARG A 257 4.27 3.30 14.04
CA ARG A 257 4.97 2.49 15.06
C ARG A 257 4.64 1.00 14.90
N LEU A 258 3.38 0.66 14.67
CA LEU A 258 2.97 -0.72 14.41
C LEU A 258 3.61 -1.24 13.13
N SER A 259 3.58 -0.46 12.05
CA SER A 259 4.21 -0.78 10.76
C SER A 259 5.67 -1.21 10.95
N ARG A 260 6.49 -0.40 11.63
CA ARG A 260 7.91 -0.75 11.88
C ARG A 260 8.11 -2.03 12.68
N ALA A 261 7.18 -2.37 13.58
CA ALA A 261 7.24 -3.63 14.31
C ALA A 261 6.92 -4.84 13.42
N LEU A 262 5.99 -4.67 12.47
CA LEU A 262 5.69 -5.69 11.45
C LEU A 262 6.89 -5.89 10.52
N GLU A 263 7.53 -4.79 10.08
CA GLU A 263 8.73 -4.83 9.23
C GLU A 263 9.89 -5.59 9.88
N ARG A 264 10.20 -5.31 11.17
CA ARG A 264 11.25 -6.06 11.87
C ARG A 264 10.97 -7.56 11.93
N ARG A 265 9.72 -7.93 12.17
CA ARG A 265 9.31 -9.34 12.16
C ARG A 265 9.39 -9.93 10.74
N ALA A 266 9.10 -9.14 9.71
CA ALA A 266 9.24 -9.55 8.33
C ALA A 266 10.71 -9.79 7.95
N ASP A 267 11.62 -8.92 8.38
CA ASP A 267 13.07 -9.08 8.21
C ASP A 267 13.59 -10.34 8.93
N ASP A 268 13.24 -10.52 10.22
CA ASP A 268 13.62 -11.71 10.98
C ASP A 268 13.14 -13.01 10.33
N TYR A 269 11.89 -13.01 9.84
CA TYR A 269 11.31 -14.16 9.16
C TYR A 269 11.95 -14.40 7.79
N SER A 270 12.27 -13.33 7.05
CA SER A 270 12.97 -13.42 5.76
C SER A 270 14.34 -14.06 5.93
N LEU A 271 15.12 -13.64 6.93
CA LEU A 271 16.42 -14.23 7.26
C LEU A 271 16.28 -15.70 7.63
N ALA A 272 15.29 -16.05 8.46
CA ALA A 272 15.04 -17.44 8.85
C ALA A 272 14.58 -18.34 7.68
N LEU A 273 13.75 -17.83 6.77
CA LEU A 273 13.20 -18.60 5.66
C LEU A 273 14.16 -18.70 4.48
N SER A 274 14.92 -17.64 4.18
CA SER A 274 15.88 -17.62 3.08
C SER A 274 17.23 -18.22 3.44
N GLY A 275 17.64 -18.08 4.72
CA GLY A 275 18.97 -18.49 5.19
C GLY A 275 20.11 -17.71 4.55
N ALA A 276 19.84 -16.51 4.01
CA ALA A 276 20.79 -15.75 3.18
C ALA A 276 21.04 -14.32 3.73
N PRO A 277 21.70 -14.17 4.90
CA PRO A 277 21.93 -12.86 5.50
C PRO A 277 22.84 -11.96 4.67
N GLU A 278 23.82 -12.52 3.95
CA GLU A 278 24.70 -11.76 3.05
C GLU A 278 23.91 -11.15 1.89
N ALA A 279 22.97 -11.92 1.32
CA ALA A 279 22.08 -11.43 0.27
C ALA A 279 21.14 -10.33 0.81
N PHE A 280 20.62 -10.49 2.04
CA PHE A 280 19.83 -9.44 2.69
C PHE A 280 20.63 -8.13 2.83
N ILE A 281 21.85 -8.22 3.34
CA ILE A 281 22.73 -7.05 3.54
C ILE A 281 23.09 -6.40 2.19
N SER A 282 23.41 -7.21 1.18
CA SER A 282 23.70 -6.76 -0.18
C SER A 282 22.51 -6.01 -0.76
N PHE A 283 21.30 -6.60 -0.68
CA PHE A 283 20.07 -6.00 -1.17
C PHE A 283 19.78 -4.65 -0.50
N GLU A 284 19.81 -4.57 0.84
CA GLU A 284 19.55 -3.35 1.58
C GLU A 284 20.53 -2.22 1.23
N ARG A 285 21.81 -2.55 1.01
CA ARG A 285 22.81 -1.57 0.56
C ARG A 285 22.51 -1.08 -0.85
N ALA A 286 22.20 -2.00 -1.76
CA ALA A 286 21.91 -1.68 -3.15
C ALA A 286 20.65 -0.81 -3.28
N ILE A 287 19.55 -1.14 -2.58
CA ILE A 287 18.34 -0.31 -2.61
C ILE A 287 18.54 1.05 -1.94
N ALA A 288 19.40 1.16 -0.91
CA ALA A 288 19.67 2.43 -0.27
C ALA A 288 20.39 3.40 -1.21
N VAL A 289 21.40 2.90 -1.92
CA VAL A 289 22.10 3.69 -2.96
C VAL A 289 21.14 4.03 -4.09
N GLN A 290 20.40 3.03 -4.58
CA GLN A 290 19.46 3.21 -5.69
C GLN A 290 18.37 4.24 -5.38
N ASN A 291 17.82 4.22 -4.16
CA ASN A 291 16.72 5.09 -3.76
C ASN A 291 17.20 6.45 -3.23
N VAL A 292 18.52 6.70 -3.22
CA VAL A 292 19.13 7.89 -2.59
C VAL A 292 18.63 8.05 -1.14
N ALA A 293 18.61 6.94 -0.42
CA ALA A 293 18.03 6.87 0.92
C ALA A 293 18.95 7.54 1.95
N ASP A 294 18.35 8.26 2.88
CA ASP A 294 19.05 8.68 4.10
C ASP A 294 19.24 7.46 5.01
N LEU A 295 20.49 7.07 5.21
CA LEU A 295 20.85 5.91 6.02
C LEU A 295 20.72 6.17 7.52
N ASP A 296 20.81 7.43 7.96
CA ASP A 296 20.72 7.82 9.36
C ASP A 296 19.81 9.04 9.57
N PRO A 297 18.51 8.90 9.27
CA PRO A 297 17.58 10.00 9.44
C PRO A 297 17.43 10.37 10.91
N PRO A 298 17.16 11.66 11.23
CA PRO A 298 16.97 12.11 12.60
C PRO A 298 16.00 11.21 13.38
N PRO A 299 16.34 10.76 14.61
CA PRO A 299 15.56 9.75 15.32
C PRO A 299 14.09 10.14 15.57
N TRP A 300 13.79 11.42 15.74
CA TRP A 300 12.41 11.87 15.91
C TRP A 300 11.60 11.72 14.63
N LEU A 301 12.22 11.97 13.47
CA LEU A 301 11.58 11.88 12.16
C LEU A 301 11.26 10.42 11.83
N SER A 302 12.22 9.52 12.00
CA SER A 302 12.03 8.08 11.76
C SER A 302 11.05 7.46 12.75
N ARG A 303 11.07 7.84 14.03
CA ARG A 303 10.14 7.31 15.03
C ARG A 303 8.69 7.79 14.83
N LEU A 304 8.49 9.00 14.32
CA LEU A 304 7.13 9.54 14.13
C LEU A 304 6.56 9.23 12.74
N LEU A 305 7.35 9.44 11.68
CA LEU A 305 6.82 9.50 10.31
C LEU A 305 7.19 8.28 9.45
N ALA A 306 8.26 7.55 9.76
CA ALA A 306 8.67 6.43 8.92
C ALA A 306 7.81 5.18 9.17
N THR A 307 7.38 4.52 8.09
CA THR A 307 6.66 3.24 8.13
C THR A 307 7.60 2.05 8.25
N HIS A 308 8.87 2.21 7.88
CA HIS A 308 9.91 1.19 7.95
C HIS A 308 11.03 1.59 8.92
N PRO A 309 11.71 0.63 9.56
CA PRO A 309 12.95 0.90 10.28
C PRO A 309 14.01 1.49 9.32
N PRO A 310 14.92 2.36 9.79
CA PRO A 310 16.02 2.87 8.97
C PRO A 310 16.85 1.72 8.39
N THR A 311 17.35 1.87 7.16
CA THR A 311 18.14 0.82 6.49
C THR A 311 19.33 0.35 7.31
N ARG A 312 20.00 1.27 8.03
CA ARG A 312 21.10 0.90 8.96
C ARG A 312 20.68 -0.06 10.07
N GLU A 313 19.44 0.06 10.57
CA GLU A 313 18.89 -0.83 11.61
C GLU A 313 18.64 -2.22 11.03
N ARG A 314 18.09 -2.29 9.81
CA ARG A 314 17.81 -3.54 9.10
C ARG A 314 19.09 -4.30 8.74
N ILE A 315 20.09 -3.60 8.19
CA ILE A 315 21.42 -4.16 7.94
C ILE A 315 22.06 -4.65 9.24
N GLY A 316 22.00 -3.85 10.31
CA GLY A 316 22.53 -4.24 11.62
C GLY A 316 21.89 -5.51 12.19
N ALA A 317 20.57 -5.65 12.04
CA ALA A 317 19.84 -6.85 12.45
C ALA A 317 20.28 -8.09 11.66
N ALA A 318 20.47 -7.97 10.34
CA ALA A 318 20.97 -9.06 9.50
C ALA A 318 22.41 -9.46 9.85
N VAL A 319 23.30 -8.49 10.14
CA VAL A 319 24.67 -8.76 10.62
C VAL A 319 24.63 -9.51 11.96
N ALA A 320 23.80 -9.06 12.90
CA ALA A 320 23.65 -9.73 14.18
C ALA A 320 23.07 -11.15 14.03
N TRP A 321 22.16 -11.37 13.07
CA TRP A 321 21.62 -12.69 12.75
C TRP A 321 22.71 -13.63 12.23
N ALA A 322 23.55 -13.18 11.30
CA ALA A 322 24.65 -13.97 10.72
C ALA A 322 25.69 -14.40 11.76
N GLN A 323 25.84 -13.64 12.85
CA GLN A 323 26.77 -13.93 13.94
C GLN A 323 26.19 -14.89 15.01
N ARG A 324 24.93 -15.32 14.89
CA ARG A 324 24.33 -16.25 15.85
C ARG A 324 24.94 -17.65 15.69
N PRO A 325 25.27 -18.35 16.79
CA PRO A 325 25.70 -19.74 16.73
C PRO A 325 24.63 -20.63 16.06
N LEU A 326 25.05 -21.48 15.12
CA LEU A 326 24.18 -22.37 14.32
C LEU A 326 23.31 -23.35 15.14
N SER A 327 23.49 -23.42 16.46
CA SER A 327 22.75 -24.28 17.38
C SER A 327 21.36 -23.77 17.78
N ALA A 328 20.88 -22.65 17.21
CA ALA A 328 19.60 -22.03 17.60
C ALA A 328 18.62 -21.81 16.42
N GLY A 329 18.08 -22.89 15.84
CA GLY A 329 16.86 -22.84 15.01
C GLY A 329 16.89 -23.67 13.72
N PRO A 330 15.73 -24.13 13.21
CA PRO A 330 15.69 -25.06 12.08
C PRO A 330 15.99 -24.31 10.79
N ALA A 331 17.14 -24.60 10.19
CA ALA A 331 17.41 -24.20 8.81
C ALA A 331 16.41 -24.94 7.90
N VAL A 332 15.52 -24.21 7.23
CA VAL A 332 14.80 -24.76 6.10
C VAL A 332 15.82 -24.86 4.96
N THR A 333 16.45 -26.02 4.83
CA THR A 333 17.39 -26.32 3.74
C THR A 333 16.69 -26.04 2.41
N GLY A 334 17.31 -25.22 1.55
CA GLY A 334 16.77 -24.75 0.28
C GLY A 334 16.28 -25.84 -0.69
N PRO A 335 15.72 -25.46 -1.85
CA PRO A 335 15.30 -26.44 -2.86
C PRO A 335 16.51 -27.32 -3.27
N PRO A 336 16.31 -28.61 -3.57
CA PRO A 336 17.40 -29.49 -3.98
C PRO A 336 18.08 -28.92 -5.22
N ASN A 337 19.39 -28.68 -5.14
CA ASN A 337 20.22 -28.32 -6.27
C ASN A 337 20.05 -29.36 -7.39
N ALA A 338 19.68 -28.92 -8.58
CA ALA A 338 19.64 -29.74 -9.81
C ALA A 338 21.04 -29.98 -10.40
N SER A 339 22.07 -30.13 -9.57
CA SER A 339 23.46 -30.38 -9.97
C SER A 339 23.95 -31.73 -9.44
N GLY A 340 23.17 -32.78 -9.74
CA GLY A 340 23.42 -34.15 -9.32
C GLY A 340 23.04 -35.18 -10.37
N ILE A 341 23.25 -34.90 -11.66
CA ILE A 341 23.31 -35.97 -12.67
C ILE A 341 24.78 -36.41 -12.72
N GLY A 342 25.11 -37.35 -11.84
CA GLY A 342 26.35 -38.10 -11.94
C GLY A 342 26.37 -38.86 -13.26
N ALA A 343 27.39 -38.62 -14.06
CA ALA A 343 27.73 -39.46 -15.20
C ALA A 343 27.89 -40.92 -14.72
N PRO A 344 27.28 -41.92 -15.39
CA PRO A 344 27.60 -43.30 -15.11
C PRO A 344 29.06 -43.55 -15.52
N ARG A 345 29.87 -44.01 -14.57
CA ARG A 345 31.19 -44.56 -14.82
C ARG A 345 31.04 -45.95 -15.45
N ALA A 346 31.78 -46.15 -16.55
CA ALA A 346 32.16 -47.41 -17.22
C ALA A 346 31.02 -48.32 -17.71
#